data_AF-A0A1I8HP41-F1
#
_entry.id   AF-A0A1I8HP41-F1
#
_cell.length_a   1.000
_cell.length_b   1.000
_cell.length_c   1.000
_cell.angle_alpha   90.00
_cell.angle_beta   90.00
_cell.angle_gamma   90.00
#
_symmetry.space_group_name_H-M   'P 1'
#
loop_
_entity.id
_entity.type
_entity.pdbx_description
1 polymer ?
#
loop_
_entity_poly.entity_id
_entity_poly.type
_entity_poly.pdbx_seq_one_letter_code
_entity_poly.pdbx_strand_id
1 'polypeptide(L)'
;MRAVWPSIERTLAQYPDCMRVVEHTCRVIRYQVRCLKRSCAPLLPQLADRIMLSYAACPHSCFLYLAGILTDEFGEDSTCQVGLLQLLEAMMGPTLATLESGRGLAQNPDMAEDLFRLCTRFLQRCPGQLLASRALPTIWQLALGSLSAEHRDAVASVTKFLQELLQLGQHNQQHREPVLALLSDSEQGGAALTRVLVHASVLQLSSYSVPDAAEVLHSLLLLDQRTVSDWIGAALLQLPATRPDGLVQATPDQIQHFHRTLANSSDVSDMSRQLQQLARLFK
;
A
#
# COMPACT_ATOMS: atom_id res chain seq x y z
N MET A 1 24.16 12.12 17.93
CA MET A 1 23.30 12.81 16.94
C MET A 1 23.59 14.31 16.88
N ARG A 2 23.39 15.09 17.96
CA ARG A 2 23.58 16.57 17.94
C ARG A 2 24.89 17.05 17.29
N ALA A 3 26.03 16.48 17.67
CA ALA A 3 27.33 16.88 17.11
C ALA A 3 27.51 16.54 15.62
N VAL A 4 26.78 15.54 15.11
CA VAL A 4 26.89 15.04 13.72
C VAL A 4 25.80 15.66 12.83
N TRP A 5 24.72 16.17 13.42
CA TRP A 5 23.58 16.75 12.72
C TRP A 5 23.94 17.86 11.71
N PRO A 6 24.80 18.84 12.04
CA PRO A 6 25.19 19.88 11.07
C PRO A 6 25.88 19.32 9.82
N SER A 7 26.62 18.23 9.95
CA SER A 7 27.25 17.56 8.81
C SER A 7 26.21 16.85 7.94
N ILE A 8 25.23 16.17 8.56
CA ILE A 8 24.11 15.53 7.86
C ILE A 8 23.32 16.56 7.05
N GLU A 9 22.95 17.69 7.68
CA GLU A 9 22.21 18.75 7.01
C GLU A 9 22.99 19.33 5.83
N ARG A 10 24.29 19.61 6.01
CA ARG A 10 25.16 20.11 4.94
C ARG A 10 25.26 19.12 3.78
N THR A 11 25.39 17.83 4.07
CA THR A 11 25.45 16.79 3.04
C THR A 11 24.16 16.72 2.22
N LEU A 12 22.99 16.72 2.89
CA LEU A 12 21.69 16.72 2.19
C LEU A 12 21.48 17.99 1.35
N ALA A 13 21.94 19.16 1.84
CA ALA A 13 21.83 20.42 1.11
C ALA A 13 22.81 20.54 -0.07
N GLN A 14 24.02 19.96 0.05
CA GLN A 14 25.04 20.04 -0.98
C GLN A 14 24.83 19.04 -2.12
N TYR A 15 24.21 17.88 -1.82
CA TYR A 15 24.03 16.80 -2.79
C TYR A 15 22.57 16.35 -2.91
N PRO A 16 21.60 17.27 -3.14
CA PRO A 16 20.18 16.94 -3.12
C PRO A 16 19.79 15.95 -4.22
N ASP A 17 20.44 16.00 -5.38
CA ASP A 17 20.09 15.16 -6.55
C ASP A 17 20.92 13.87 -6.62
N CYS A 18 21.91 13.69 -5.74
CA CYS A 18 22.74 12.50 -5.74
C CYS A 18 22.10 11.40 -4.89
N MET A 19 21.21 10.61 -5.50
CA MET A 19 20.46 9.53 -4.82
C MET A 19 21.34 8.68 -3.91
N ARG A 20 22.53 8.25 -4.36
CA ARG A 20 23.46 7.44 -3.56
C ARG A 20 23.91 8.13 -2.27
N VAL A 21 24.21 9.43 -2.32
CA VAL A 21 24.63 10.21 -1.14
C VAL A 21 23.45 10.39 -0.19
N VAL A 22 22.27 10.71 -0.72
CA VAL A 22 21.04 10.88 0.06
C VAL A 22 20.66 9.57 0.75
N GLU A 23 20.64 8.45 0.04
CA GLU A 23 20.37 7.09 0.55
C GLU A 23 21.27 6.74 1.74
N HIS A 24 22.59 6.92 1.58
CA HIS A 24 23.56 6.65 2.65
C HIS A 24 23.37 7.60 3.84
N THR A 25 22.99 8.85 3.60
CA THR A 25 22.71 9.83 4.65
C THR A 25 21.45 9.45 5.43
N CYS A 26 20.36 9.12 4.74
CA CYS A 26 19.13 8.57 5.34
C CYS A 26 19.41 7.29 6.14
N ARG A 27 20.29 6.41 5.64
CA ARG A 27 20.73 5.21 6.35
C ARG A 27 21.48 5.52 7.65
N VAL A 28 22.34 6.53 7.67
CA VAL A 28 23.00 7.01 8.89
C VAL A 28 21.97 7.52 9.89
N ILE A 29 21.02 8.36 9.47
CA ILE A 29 19.95 8.87 10.32
C ILE A 29 19.13 7.72 10.89
N ARG A 30 18.73 6.75 10.05
CA ARG A 30 18.00 5.55 10.46
C ARG A 30 18.70 4.82 11.60
N TYR A 31 19.99 4.54 11.49
CA TYR A 31 20.71 3.86 12.57
C TYR A 31 20.80 4.68 13.85
N GLN A 32 20.94 6.01 13.74
CA GLN A 32 20.93 6.89 14.91
C GLN A 32 19.56 6.89 15.61
N VAL A 33 18.47 6.98 14.85
CA VAL A 33 17.10 6.91 15.38
C VAL A 33 16.85 5.55 16.05
N ARG A 34 17.18 4.45 15.39
CA ARG A 34 17.00 3.09 15.95
C ARG A 34 17.84 2.86 17.22
N CYS A 35 19.03 3.45 17.28
CA CYS A 35 19.91 3.35 18.44
C CYS A 35 19.42 4.18 19.63
N LEU A 36 19.02 5.43 19.38
CA LEU A 36 18.66 6.39 20.44
C LEU A 36 17.18 6.31 20.87
N LYS A 37 16.30 5.84 19.97
CA LYS A 37 14.85 5.72 20.18
C LYS A 37 14.26 7.00 20.78
N ARG A 38 13.55 6.89 21.90
CA ARG A 38 12.95 8.01 22.65
C ARG A 38 13.93 9.14 22.99
N SER A 39 15.23 8.84 23.14
CA SER A 39 16.25 9.87 23.40
C SER A 39 16.47 10.83 22.21
N CYS A 40 16.00 10.45 21.03
CA CYS A 40 16.01 11.28 19.82
C CYS A 40 14.82 12.26 19.75
N ALA A 41 13.78 12.09 20.59
CA ALA A 41 12.55 12.89 20.52
C ALA A 41 12.78 14.42 20.44
N PRO A 42 13.72 15.03 21.19
CA PRO A 42 13.98 16.47 21.09
C PRO A 42 14.52 16.94 19.72
N LEU A 43 15.01 16.03 18.87
CA LEU A 43 15.53 16.34 17.53
C LEU A 43 14.52 16.01 16.42
N LEU A 44 13.37 15.40 16.75
CA LEU A 44 12.37 15.04 15.76
C LEU A 44 11.84 16.21 14.96
N PRO A 45 11.53 17.38 15.54
CA PRO A 45 11.05 18.51 14.75
C PRO A 45 12.06 18.94 13.68
N GLN A 46 13.33 19.10 14.08
CA GLN A 46 14.41 19.49 13.14
C GLN A 46 14.63 18.43 12.05
N LEU A 47 14.54 17.15 12.42
CA LEU A 47 14.67 16.06 11.45
C LEU A 47 13.49 16.03 10.48
N ALA A 48 12.26 16.18 10.96
CA ALA A 48 11.06 16.23 10.12
C ALA A 48 11.11 17.42 9.16
N ASP A 49 11.45 18.62 9.63
CA ASP A 49 11.60 19.82 8.80
C ASP A 49 12.63 19.61 7.68
N ARG A 50 13.78 19.01 8.01
CA ARG A 50 14.83 18.71 7.03
C ARG A 50 14.39 17.67 6.02
N ILE A 51 13.65 16.63 6.42
CA ILE A 51 13.07 15.63 5.52
C ILE A 51 12.07 16.30 4.58
N MET A 52 11.13 17.09 5.10
CA MET A 52 10.14 17.81 4.29
C MET A 52 10.80 18.71 3.25
N LEU A 53 11.77 19.53 3.67
CA LEU A 53 12.48 20.43 2.78
C LEU A 53 13.27 19.68 1.69
N SER A 54 13.95 18.60 2.05
CA SER A 54 14.70 17.79 1.08
C SER A 54 13.77 17.07 0.10
N TYR A 55 12.69 16.47 0.59
CA TYR A 55 11.76 15.70 -0.24
C TYR A 55 10.98 16.58 -1.22
N ALA A 56 10.58 17.78 -0.78
CA ALA A 56 9.93 18.76 -1.65
C ALA A 56 10.85 19.26 -2.77
N ALA A 57 12.17 19.31 -2.54
CA ALA A 57 13.15 19.71 -3.55
C ALA A 57 13.50 18.56 -4.51
N CYS A 58 13.75 17.36 -3.98
CA CYS A 58 14.11 16.18 -4.76
C CYS A 58 13.54 14.91 -4.07
N PRO A 59 12.44 14.33 -4.60
CA PRO A 59 11.63 13.33 -3.90
C PRO A 59 12.26 11.93 -3.95
N HIS A 60 13.37 11.71 -3.24
CA HIS A 60 13.97 10.38 -3.11
C HIS A 60 13.13 9.47 -2.20
N SER A 61 12.82 8.25 -2.66
CA SER A 61 12.05 7.23 -1.95
C SER A 61 12.54 6.94 -0.53
N CYS A 62 13.87 6.97 -0.30
CA CYS A 62 14.47 6.75 1.02
C CYS A 62 14.00 7.72 2.12
N PHE A 63 13.45 8.89 1.77
CA PHE A 63 12.82 9.78 2.75
C PHE A 63 11.46 9.23 3.22
N LEU A 64 10.67 8.60 2.35
CA LEU A 64 9.44 7.90 2.73
C LEU A 64 9.77 6.75 3.67
N TYR A 65 10.80 5.97 3.34
CA TYR A 65 11.30 4.93 4.21
C TYR A 65 11.75 5.48 5.57
N LEU A 66 12.52 6.58 5.58
CA LEU A 66 12.96 7.22 6.82
C LEU A 66 11.78 7.74 7.66
N ALA A 67 10.77 8.35 7.05
CA ALA A 67 9.52 8.70 7.73
C ALA A 67 8.84 7.46 8.33
N GLY A 68 8.94 6.31 7.66
CA GLY A 68 8.45 5.03 8.17
C GLY A 68 9.19 4.57 9.41
N ILE A 69 10.51 4.80 9.47
CA ILE A 69 11.32 4.56 10.67
C ILE A 69 10.90 5.48 11.82
N LEU A 70 10.64 6.75 11.55
CA LEU A 70 10.16 7.69 12.57
C LEU A 70 8.80 7.24 13.10
N THR A 71 7.89 6.87 12.21
CA THR A 71 6.56 6.36 12.59
C THR A 71 6.66 5.08 13.41
N ASP A 72 7.57 4.17 13.05
CA ASP A 72 7.80 2.91 13.78
C ASP A 72 8.31 3.13 15.21
N GLU A 73 9.16 4.12 15.44
CA GLU A 73 9.75 4.40 16.76
C GLU A 73 8.91 5.35 17.62
N PHE A 74 8.12 6.25 17.01
CA PHE A 74 7.43 7.34 17.72
C PHE A 74 5.92 7.38 17.51
N GLY A 75 5.34 6.50 16.67
CA GLY A 75 3.90 6.53 16.37
C GLY A 75 3.01 6.26 17.58
N GLU A 76 3.48 5.49 18.56
CA GLU A 76 2.74 5.26 19.83
C GLU A 76 2.79 6.47 20.78
N ASP A 77 3.70 7.43 20.56
CA ASP A 77 3.77 8.66 21.35
C ASP A 77 2.76 9.68 20.82
N SER A 78 1.68 9.89 21.57
CA SER A 78 0.62 10.86 21.25
C SER A 78 1.13 12.28 20.96
N THR A 79 2.27 12.68 21.53
CA THR A 79 2.85 14.00 21.29
C THR A 79 3.50 14.13 19.91
N CYS A 80 3.87 13.00 19.29
CA CYS A 80 4.53 12.94 18.00
C CYS A 80 3.56 12.65 16.84
N GLN A 81 2.42 12.01 17.12
CA GLN A 81 1.44 11.55 16.13
C GLN A 81 1.00 12.63 15.14
N VAL A 82 0.69 13.84 15.62
CA VAL A 82 0.24 14.95 14.76
C VAL A 82 1.35 15.37 13.79
N GLY A 83 2.59 15.51 14.28
CA GLY A 83 3.73 15.88 13.44
C GLY A 83 4.10 14.80 12.42
N LEU A 84 4.00 13.52 12.81
CA LEU A 84 4.19 12.40 11.89
C LEU A 84 3.13 12.41 10.78
N LEU A 85 1.86 12.64 11.12
CA LEU A 85 0.78 12.73 10.14
C LEU A 85 1.00 13.90 9.17
N GLN A 86 1.38 15.08 9.69
CA GLN A 86 1.72 16.24 8.87
C GLN A 86 2.87 15.94 7.90
N LEU A 87 3.89 15.19 8.34
CA LEU A 87 4.98 14.74 7.49
C LEU A 87 4.47 13.86 6.35
N LEU A 88 3.63 12.85 6.63
CA LEU A 88 3.01 12.02 5.58
C LEU A 88 2.22 12.89 4.59
N GLU A 89 1.32 13.75 5.08
CA GLU A 89 0.47 14.59 4.24
C GLU A 89 1.28 15.56 3.36
N ALA A 90 2.37 16.12 3.88
CA ALA A 90 3.28 16.98 3.12
C ALA A 90 4.03 16.22 2.01
N MET A 91 4.35 14.95 2.24
CA MET A 91 5.05 14.10 1.26
C MET A 91 4.13 13.62 0.13
N MET A 92 2.81 13.52 0.38
CA MET A 92 1.86 13.02 -0.62
C MET A 92 1.87 13.81 -1.94
N GLY A 93 1.96 15.14 -1.89
CA GLY A 93 1.96 15.98 -3.10
C GLY A 93 3.10 15.62 -4.08
N PRO A 94 4.38 15.70 -3.66
CA PRO A 94 5.51 15.28 -4.48
C PRO A 94 5.49 13.79 -4.87
N THR A 95 4.99 12.90 -4.00
CA THR A 95 4.84 11.47 -4.31
C THR A 95 3.84 11.26 -5.46
N LEU A 96 2.67 11.89 -5.39
CA LEU A 96 1.63 11.80 -6.44
C LEU A 96 2.12 12.35 -7.77
N ALA A 97 2.74 13.54 -7.74
CA ALA A 97 3.32 14.16 -8.94
C ALA A 97 4.33 13.23 -9.64
N THR A 98 5.02 12.38 -8.88
CA THR A 98 5.96 11.39 -9.43
C THR A 98 5.23 10.14 -9.93
N LEU A 99 4.39 9.52 -9.10
CA LEU A 99 3.79 8.22 -9.40
C LEU A 99 2.70 8.29 -10.48
N GLU A 100 1.94 9.37 -10.55
CA GLU A 100 0.85 9.55 -11.52
C GLU A 100 1.34 10.07 -12.88
N SER A 101 2.63 10.39 -13.02
CA SER A 101 3.20 10.95 -14.25
C SER A 101 3.42 9.88 -15.34
N GLY A 102 2.40 9.63 -16.16
CA GLY A 102 2.49 8.73 -17.31
C GLY A 102 2.88 7.29 -16.93
N ARG A 103 4.18 6.95 -16.98
CA ARG A 103 4.73 5.66 -16.51
C ARG A 103 5.37 5.75 -15.11
N GLY A 104 4.97 6.73 -14.31
CA GLY A 104 5.54 7.04 -12.99
C GLY A 104 5.69 5.84 -12.06
N LEU A 105 4.61 5.07 -11.85
CA LEU A 105 4.64 3.83 -11.05
C LEU A 105 5.66 2.80 -11.55
N ALA A 106 5.75 2.60 -12.88
CA ALA A 106 6.68 1.64 -13.46
C ALA A 106 8.15 2.11 -13.39
N GLN A 107 8.37 3.43 -13.41
CA GLN A 107 9.70 4.03 -13.36
C GLN A 107 10.21 4.27 -11.93
N ASN A 108 9.31 4.38 -10.95
CA ASN A 108 9.64 4.67 -9.55
C ASN A 108 8.96 3.64 -8.60
N PRO A 109 9.18 2.33 -8.79
CA PRO A 109 8.53 1.31 -7.98
C PRO A 109 8.99 1.31 -6.52
N ASP A 110 10.22 1.77 -6.26
CA ASP A 110 10.79 1.97 -4.92
C ASP A 110 10.04 3.05 -4.14
N MET A 111 9.60 4.11 -4.80
CA MET A 111 8.77 5.15 -4.18
C MET A 111 7.41 4.61 -3.77
N ALA A 112 6.77 3.79 -4.62
CA ALA A 112 5.52 3.12 -4.26
C ALA A 112 5.74 2.13 -3.10
N GLU A 113 6.80 1.32 -3.16
CA GLU A 113 7.17 0.41 -2.08
C GLU A 113 7.31 1.14 -0.74
N ASP A 114 8.14 2.18 -0.68
CA ASP A 114 8.43 2.90 0.56
C ASP A 114 7.24 3.74 1.06
N LEU A 115 6.37 4.24 0.18
CA LEU A 115 5.09 4.86 0.56
C LEU A 115 4.21 3.85 1.30
N PHE A 116 3.98 2.67 0.73
CA PHE A 116 3.09 1.68 1.36
C PHE A 116 3.72 1.04 2.61
N ARG A 117 5.06 1.00 2.71
CA ARG A 117 5.76 0.66 3.96
C ARG A 117 5.55 1.71 5.04
N LEU A 118 5.57 2.99 4.70
CA LEU A 118 5.22 4.09 5.60
C LEU A 118 3.76 3.97 6.07
N CYS A 119 2.81 3.82 5.15
CA CYS A 119 1.39 3.66 5.49
C CYS A 119 1.14 2.43 6.37
N THR A 120 1.82 1.31 6.09
CA THR A 120 1.76 0.11 6.94
C THR A 120 2.25 0.41 8.37
N ARG A 121 3.32 1.20 8.54
CA ARG A 121 3.79 1.60 9.88
C ARG A 121 2.79 2.49 10.61
N PHE A 122 2.08 3.36 9.91
CA PHE A 122 0.98 4.13 10.52
C PHE A 122 -0.13 3.21 11.05
N LEU A 123 -0.58 2.25 10.24
CA LEU A 123 -1.61 1.28 10.66
C LEU A 123 -1.17 0.46 11.88
N GLN A 124 0.12 0.13 11.98
CA GLN A 124 0.67 -0.65 13.09
C GLN A 124 0.89 0.14 14.38
N ARG A 125 1.17 1.45 14.30
CA ARG A 125 1.59 2.26 15.46
C ARG A 125 0.57 3.28 15.91
N CYS A 126 -0.15 3.89 14.98
CA CYS A 126 -1.17 4.92 15.25
C CYS A 126 -2.29 4.90 14.20
N PRO A 127 -3.01 3.76 14.07
CA PRO A 127 -3.99 3.56 13.00
C PRO A 127 -5.05 4.66 12.93
N GLY A 128 -5.49 5.17 14.08
CA GLY A 128 -6.46 6.27 14.14
C GLY A 128 -6.04 7.54 13.41
N GLN A 129 -4.73 7.85 13.35
CA GLN A 129 -4.23 9.03 12.63
C GLN A 129 -4.38 8.88 11.11
N LEU A 130 -3.98 7.71 10.58
CA LEU A 130 -4.11 7.46 9.13
C LEU A 130 -5.57 7.27 8.72
N LEU A 131 -6.38 6.58 9.53
CA LEU A 131 -7.81 6.39 9.27
C LEU A 131 -8.59 7.71 9.25
N ALA A 132 -8.15 8.70 10.02
CA ALA A 132 -8.75 10.04 10.04
C ALA A 132 -8.06 11.02 9.06
N SER A 133 -7.02 10.60 8.35
CA SER A 133 -6.25 11.47 7.46
C SER A 133 -7.03 11.83 6.20
N ARG A 134 -6.85 13.08 5.76
CA ARG A 134 -7.39 13.57 4.50
C ARG A 134 -6.67 12.96 3.28
N ALA A 135 -5.47 12.41 3.49
CA ALA A 135 -4.69 11.74 2.46
C ALA A 135 -5.16 10.29 2.21
N LEU A 136 -5.93 9.69 3.12
CA LEU A 136 -6.31 8.27 3.02
C LEU A 136 -7.04 7.92 1.71
N PRO A 137 -8.03 8.70 1.23
CA PRO A 137 -8.69 8.39 -0.05
C PRO A 137 -7.70 8.35 -1.22
N THR A 138 -6.73 9.26 -1.24
CA THR A 138 -5.71 9.31 -2.29
C THR A 138 -4.69 8.18 -2.17
N ILE A 139 -4.27 7.83 -0.95
CA ILE A 139 -3.43 6.65 -0.69
C ILE A 139 -4.14 5.38 -1.16
N TRP A 140 -5.45 5.29 -0.91
CA TRP A 140 -6.28 4.17 -1.33
C TRP A 140 -6.38 4.07 -2.86
N GLN A 141 -6.64 5.17 -3.56
CA GLN A 141 -6.64 5.22 -5.03
C GLN A 141 -5.29 4.76 -5.61
N LEU A 142 -4.17 5.24 -5.04
CA LEU A 142 -2.84 4.79 -5.44
C LEU A 142 -2.64 3.30 -5.19
N ALA A 143 -3.18 2.76 -4.10
CA ALA A 143 -3.09 1.33 -3.79
C ALA A 143 -3.78 0.50 -4.90
N LEU A 144 -5.00 0.90 -5.28
CA LEU A 144 -5.73 0.27 -6.38
C LEU A 144 -4.95 0.30 -7.70
N GLY A 145 -4.38 1.45 -8.06
CA GLY A 145 -3.59 1.60 -9.28
C GLY A 145 -2.26 0.82 -9.27
N SER A 146 -1.74 0.48 -8.09
CA SER A 146 -0.45 -0.20 -7.92
C SER A 146 -0.56 -1.73 -7.91
N LEU A 147 -1.74 -2.30 -7.69
CA LEU A 147 -1.94 -3.76 -7.61
C LEU A 147 -1.67 -4.51 -8.93
N SER A 148 -1.74 -3.80 -10.05
CA SER A 148 -1.43 -4.31 -11.40
C SER A 148 -0.01 -4.00 -11.86
N ALA A 149 0.85 -3.45 -11.00
CA ALA A 149 2.21 -3.08 -11.38
C ALA A 149 3.09 -4.31 -11.66
N GLU A 150 4.05 -4.16 -12.58
CA GLU A 150 5.01 -5.24 -12.90
C GLU A 150 6.04 -5.49 -11.77
N HIS A 151 6.23 -4.51 -10.88
CA HIS A 151 7.24 -4.60 -9.82
C HIS A 151 6.72 -5.34 -8.58
N ARG A 152 7.25 -6.54 -8.36
CA ARG A 152 6.80 -7.45 -7.29
C ARG A 152 6.88 -6.83 -5.89
N ASP A 153 7.99 -6.18 -5.53
CA ASP A 153 8.18 -5.67 -4.17
C ASP A 153 7.25 -4.49 -3.86
N ALA A 154 6.88 -3.73 -4.90
CA ALA A 154 5.91 -2.65 -4.78
C ALA A 154 4.51 -3.23 -4.53
N VAL A 155 4.08 -4.20 -5.35
CA VAL A 155 2.81 -4.91 -5.15
C VAL A 155 2.77 -5.59 -3.78
N ALA A 156 3.84 -6.24 -3.34
CA ALA A 156 3.91 -6.88 -2.02
C ALA A 156 3.75 -5.88 -0.87
N SER A 157 4.30 -4.67 -1.00
CA SER A 157 4.11 -3.61 0.00
C SER A 157 2.69 -3.06 -0.01
N VAL A 158 2.07 -2.92 -1.19
CA VAL A 158 0.66 -2.51 -1.35
C VAL A 158 -0.28 -3.53 -0.73
N THR A 159 -0.13 -4.81 -1.06
CA THR A 159 -0.98 -5.88 -0.51
C THR A 159 -0.80 -5.98 0.99
N LYS A 160 0.42 -5.84 1.51
CA LYS A 160 0.66 -5.80 2.96
C LYS A 160 -0.06 -4.65 3.65
N PHE A 161 -0.03 -3.45 3.07
CA PHE A 161 -0.79 -2.30 3.57
C PHE A 161 -2.30 -2.59 3.60
N LEU A 162 -2.85 -3.12 2.50
CA LEU A 162 -4.27 -3.45 2.41
C LEU A 162 -4.68 -4.53 3.43
N GLN A 163 -3.86 -5.57 3.60
CA GLN A 163 -4.10 -6.61 4.60
C GLN A 163 -4.18 -6.03 6.02
N GLU A 164 -3.20 -5.21 6.41
CA GLU A 164 -3.17 -4.57 7.73
C GLU A 164 -4.40 -3.68 7.94
N LEU A 165 -4.82 -2.93 6.91
CA LEU A 165 -6.01 -2.09 6.96
C LEU A 165 -7.29 -2.91 7.18
N LEU A 166 -7.46 -3.99 6.43
CA LEU A 166 -8.63 -4.87 6.54
C LEU A 166 -8.65 -5.63 7.87
N GLN A 167 -7.48 -6.09 8.33
CA GLN A 167 -7.34 -6.77 9.62
C GLN A 167 -7.71 -5.86 10.80
N LEU A 168 -7.39 -4.57 10.73
CA LEU A 168 -7.87 -3.58 11.71
C LEU A 168 -9.40 -3.53 11.76
N GLY A 169 -10.06 -3.53 10.60
CA GLY A 169 -11.53 -3.53 10.54
C GLY A 169 -12.19 -4.83 11.04
N GLN A 170 -11.47 -5.95 10.99
CA GLN A 170 -11.94 -7.24 11.50
C GLN A 170 -11.80 -7.35 13.02
N HIS A 171 -10.63 -6.97 13.56
CA HIS A 171 -10.24 -7.29 14.94
C HIS A 171 -10.38 -6.11 15.91
N ASN A 172 -10.53 -4.88 15.42
CA ASN A 172 -10.62 -3.70 16.26
C ASN A 172 -11.94 -2.95 16.04
N GLN A 173 -12.83 -3.01 17.04
CA GLN A 173 -14.15 -2.37 16.97
C GLN A 173 -14.06 -0.85 16.73
N GLN A 174 -13.04 -0.18 17.25
CA GLN A 174 -12.84 1.26 17.05
C GLN A 174 -12.51 1.61 15.59
N HIS A 175 -11.85 0.70 14.87
CA HIS A 175 -11.40 0.93 13.49
C HIS A 175 -12.29 0.28 12.44
N ARG A 176 -13.25 -0.56 12.85
CA ARG A 176 -14.20 -1.20 11.95
C ARG A 176 -15.00 -0.21 11.12
N GLU A 177 -15.66 0.75 11.75
CA GLU A 177 -16.48 1.74 11.02
C GLU A 177 -15.69 2.57 10.00
N PRO A 178 -14.52 3.16 10.34
CA PRO A 178 -13.69 3.84 9.34
C PRO A 178 -13.29 2.97 8.15
N VAL A 179 -12.95 1.70 8.39
CA VAL A 179 -12.57 0.76 7.31
C VAL A 179 -13.79 0.42 6.45
N LEU A 180 -14.96 0.16 7.05
CA LEU A 180 -16.18 -0.10 6.31
C LEU A 180 -16.64 1.13 5.51
N ALA A 181 -16.47 2.34 6.05
CA ALA A 181 -16.78 3.58 5.33
C ALA A 181 -15.92 3.73 4.05
N LEU A 182 -14.62 3.42 4.14
CA LEU A 182 -13.74 3.40 2.97
C LEU A 182 -14.18 2.36 1.93
N LEU A 183 -14.61 1.17 2.38
CA LEU A 183 -15.08 0.11 1.49
C LEU A 183 -16.46 0.36 0.89
N SER A 184 -17.26 1.25 1.49
CA SER A 184 -18.63 1.54 1.05
C SER A 184 -18.70 2.53 -0.11
N ASP A 185 -17.59 3.13 -0.51
CA ASP A 185 -17.54 4.00 -1.69
C ASP A 185 -17.89 3.21 -2.97
N SER A 186 -18.85 3.72 -3.74
CA SER A 186 -19.41 3.00 -4.89
C SER A 186 -18.48 2.93 -6.09
N GLU A 187 -17.61 3.91 -6.27
CA GLU A 187 -16.73 3.99 -7.44
C GLU A 187 -15.37 3.37 -7.16
N GLN A 188 -14.88 3.56 -5.94
CA GLN A 188 -13.50 3.27 -5.57
C GLN A 188 -13.39 2.40 -4.34
N GLY A 189 -14.47 2.02 -3.67
CA GLY A 189 -14.42 1.23 -2.43
C GLY A 189 -14.10 -0.26 -2.66
N GLY A 190 -14.73 -1.12 -1.85
CA GLY A 190 -14.44 -2.55 -1.80
C GLY A 190 -14.72 -3.28 -3.12
N ALA A 191 -15.77 -2.88 -3.84
CA ALA A 191 -16.09 -3.44 -5.16
C ALA A 191 -14.96 -3.20 -6.19
N ALA A 192 -14.36 -2.00 -6.18
CA ALA A 192 -13.25 -1.66 -7.05
C ALA A 192 -12.00 -2.46 -6.69
N LEU A 193 -11.68 -2.58 -5.39
CA LEU A 193 -10.59 -3.41 -4.91
C LEU A 193 -10.75 -4.88 -5.32
N THR A 194 -11.93 -5.47 -5.08
CA THR A 194 -12.23 -6.86 -5.46
C THR A 194 -12.05 -7.06 -6.96
N ARG A 195 -12.56 -6.15 -7.78
CA ARG A 195 -12.41 -6.21 -9.24
C ARG A 195 -10.93 -6.18 -9.65
N VAL A 196 -10.17 -5.22 -9.15
CA VAL A 196 -8.74 -5.09 -9.47
C VAL A 196 -7.98 -6.35 -9.08
N LEU A 197 -8.19 -6.90 -7.87
CA LEU A 197 -7.51 -8.11 -7.42
C LEU A 197 -7.84 -9.34 -8.26
N VAL A 198 -9.11 -9.56 -8.59
CA VAL A 198 -9.55 -10.67 -9.44
C VAL A 198 -8.95 -10.52 -10.84
N HIS A 199 -9.07 -9.34 -11.46
CA HIS A 199 -8.58 -9.10 -12.82
C HIS A 199 -7.06 -9.19 -12.89
N ALA A 200 -6.35 -8.60 -11.93
CA ALA A 200 -4.89 -8.68 -11.86
C ALA A 200 -4.44 -10.14 -11.70
N SER A 201 -5.06 -10.91 -10.79
CA SER A 201 -4.71 -12.33 -10.56
C SER A 201 -4.90 -13.21 -11.80
N VAL A 202 -5.91 -12.91 -12.62
CA VAL A 202 -6.28 -13.70 -13.79
C VAL A 202 -5.48 -13.29 -15.03
N LEU A 203 -5.31 -11.99 -15.26
CA LEU A 203 -4.86 -11.43 -16.54
C LEU A 203 -3.40 -10.93 -16.53
N GLN A 204 -2.87 -10.50 -15.38
CA GLN A 204 -1.63 -9.70 -15.32
C GLN A 204 -0.56 -10.33 -14.43
N LEU A 205 -0.94 -10.78 -13.23
CA LEU A 205 -0.01 -11.26 -12.23
C LEU A 205 0.60 -12.61 -12.63
N SER A 206 1.87 -12.73 -12.27
CA SER A 206 2.57 -14.01 -12.27
C SER A 206 2.00 -14.94 -11.19
N SER A 207 2.13 -16.25 -11.35
CA SER A 207 1.58 -17.23 -10.40
C SER A 207 2.13 -17.06 -8.97
N TYR A 208 3.34 -16.51 -8.83
CA TYR A 208 4.00 -16.27 -7.54
C TYR A 208 3.46 -15.04 -6.80
N SER A 209 2.77 -14.11 -7.48
CA SER A 209 2.15 -12.92 -6.88
C SER A 209 0.66 -13.10 -6.56
N VAL A 210 0.01 -14.13 -7.11
CA VAL A 210 -1.40 -14.43 -6.83
C VAL A 210 -1.69 -14.69 -5.35
N PRO A 211 -0.81 -15.36 -4.55
CA PRO A 211 -1.05 -15.55 -3.12
C PRO A 211 -1.26 -14.24 -2.35
N ASP A 212 -0.52 -13.18 -2.69
CA ASP A 212 -0.63 -11.88 -2.02
C ASP A 212 -2.01 -11.24 -2.28
N ALA A 213 -2.51 -11.35 -3.52
CA ALA A 213 -3.84 -10.89 -3.89
C ALA A 213 -4.96 -11.73 -3.25
N ALA A 214 -4.75 -13.05 -3.16
CA ALA A 214 -5.67 -13.97 -2.49
C ALA A 214 -5.82 -13.64 -1.00
N GLU A 215 -4.73 -13.26 -0.32
CA GLU A 215 -4.78 -12.90 1.10
C GLU A 215 -5.62 -11.62 1.34
N VAL A 216 -5.55 -10.64 0.44
CA VAL A 216 -6.41 -9.44 0.50
C VAL A 216 -7.88 -9.78 0.24
N LEU A 217 -8.18 -10.57 -0.81
CA LEU A 217 -9.55 -11.01 -1.11
C LEU A 217 -10.16 -11.84 0.01
N HIS A 218 -9.38 -12.75 0.61
CA HIS A 218 -9.82 -13.53 1.75
C HIS A 218 -10.10 -12.63 2.97
N SER A 219 -9.26 -11.62 3.21
CA SER A 219 -9.50 -10.63 4.26
C SER A 219 -10.77 -9.81 4.04
N LEU A 220 -11.15 -9.53 2.79
CA LEU A 220 -12.44 -8.91 2.49
C LEU A 220 -13.61 -9.83 2.85
N LEU A 221 -13.57 -11.11 2.46
CA LEU A 221 -14.62 -12.08 2.80
C LEU A 221 -14.84 -12.21 4.32
N LEU A 222 -13.76 -12.13 5.11
CA LEU A 222 -13.84 -12.16 6.58
C LEU A 222 -14.51 -10.91 7.17
N LEU A 223 -14.54 -9.78 6.45
CA LEU A 223 -15.22 -8.56 6.89
C LEU A 223 -16.73 -8.62 6.64
N ASP A 224 -17.11 -9.02 5.43
CA ASP A 224 -18.49 -9.19 4.97
C ASP A 224 -18.57 -10.19 3.81
N GLN A 225 -18.85 -11.45 4.14
CA GLN A 225 -18.91 -12.53 3.16
C GLN A 225 -19.97 -12.28 2.08
N ARG A 226 -21.14 -11.74 2.46
CA ARG A 226 -22.27 -11.60 1.55
C ARG A 226 -21.97 -10.54 0.50
N THR A 227 -21.61 -9.35 0.94
CA THR A 227 -21.33 -8.21 0.06
C THR A 227 -20.12 -8.50 -0.84
N VAL A 228 -19.07 -9.10 -0.29
CA VAL A 228 -17.87 -9.43 -1.06
C VAL A 228 -18.11 -10.56 -2.05
N SER A 229 -18.99 -11.53 -1.73
CA SER A 229 -19.42 -12.54 -2.71
C SER A 229 -20.10 -11.90 -3.92
N ASP A 230 -20.95 -10.90 -3.71
CA ASP A 230 -21.60 -10.15 -4.80
C ASP A 230 -20.55 -9.40 -5.64
N TRP A 231 -19.56 -8.76 -5.00
CA TRP A 231 -18.46 -8.10 -5.71
C TRP A 231 -17.59 -9.06 -6.52
N ILE A 232 -17.28 -10.25 -5.99
CA ILE A 232 -16.54 -11.29 -6.73
C ILE A 232 -17.35 -11.71 -7.97
N GLY A 233 -18.66 -11.93 -7.82
CA GLY A 233 -19.54 -12.28 -8.94
C GLY A 233 -19.52 -11.21 -10.03
N ALA A 234 -19.68 -9.94 -9.65
CA ALA A 234 -19.61 -8.82 -10.57
C ALA A 234 -18.23 -8.70 -11.27
N ALA A 235 -17.13 -8.91 -10.53
CA ALA A 235 -15.78 -8.87 -11.08
C ALA A 235 -15.54 -9.98 -12.12
N LEU A 236 -16.01 -11.20 -11.85
CA LEU A 236 -15.88 -12.33 -12.76
C LEU A 236 -16.66 -12.13 -14.06
N LEU A 237 -17.86 -11.55 -13.99
CA LEU A 237 -18.67 -11.25 -15.18
C LEU A 237 -18.04 -10.18 -16.08
N GLN A 238 -17.11 -9.38 -15.55
CA GLN A 238 -16.37 -8.35 -16.29
C GLN A 238 -15.06 -8.85 -16.90
N LEU A 239 -14.68 -10.11 -16.66
CA LEU A 239 -13.54 -10.71 -17.35
C LEU A 239 -13.84 -10.88 -18.85
N PRO A 240 -12.83 -10.82 -19.74
CA PRO A 240 -13.04 -10.96 -21.17
C PRO A 240 -13.57 -12.37 -21.50
N ALA A 241 -14.86 -12.47 -21.83
CA ALA A 241 -15.49 -13.77 -22.09
C ALA A 241 -14.97 -14.46 -23.36
N THR A 242 -14.51 -13.68 -24.33
CA THR A 242 -14.04 -14.15 -25.64
C THR A 242 -12.69 -13.56 -25.98
N ARG A 243 -11.80 -14.39 -26.51
CA ARG A 243 -10.53 -13.97 -27.11
C ARG A 243 -10.77 -13.18 -28.41
N PRO A 244 -9.77 -12.43 -28.89
CA PRO A 244 -9.82 -11.78 -30.20
C PRO A 244 -10.05 -12.74 -31.39
N ASP A 245 -9.73 -14.03 -31.23
CA ASP A 245 -9.96 -15.09 -32.22
C ASP A 245 -11.38 -15.70 -32.18
N GLY A 246 -12.26 -15.20 -31.29
CA GLY A 246 -13.64 -15.64 -31.14
C GLY A 246 -13.84 -16.85 -30.22
N LEU A 247 -12.77 -17.42 -29.66
CA LEU A 247 -12.87 -18.53 -28.71
C LEU A 247 -13.36 -18.04 -27.34
N VAL A 248 -14.32 -18.76 -26.76
CA VAL A 248 -14.80 -18.54 -25.39
C VAL A 248 -13.70 -18.94 -24.41
N GLN A 249 -13.25 -18.01 -23.56
CA GLN A 249 -12.23 -18.28 -22.54
C GLN A 249 -12.81 -19.02 -21.35
N ALA A 250 -14.00 -18.62 -20.89
CA ALA A 250 -14.69 -19.26 -19.77
C ALA A 250 -16.20 -19.32 -20.03
N THR A 251 -16.80 -20.49 -19.83
CA THR A 251 -18.25 -20.67 -19.98
C THR A 251 -19.00 -20.05 -18.80
N PRO A 252 -20.30 -19.73 -18.94
CA PRO A 252 -21.12 -19.27 -17.82
C PRO A 252 -21.11 -20.23 -16.62
N ASP A 253 -21.09 -21.54 -16.88
CA ASP A 253 -21.01 -22.56 -15.82
C ASP A 253 -19.66 -22.54 -15.10
N GLN A 254 -18.55 -22.33 -15.83
CA GLN A 254 -17.22 -22.17 -15.23
C GLN A 254 -17.15 -20.90 -14.38
N ILE A 255 -17.68 -19.78 -14.87
CA ILE A 255 -17.76 -18.53 -14.11
C ILE A 255 -18.58 -18.71 -12.82
N GLN A 256 -19.73 -19.38 -12.90
CA GLN A 256 -20.55 -19.67 -11.74
C GLN A 256 -19.84 -20.62 -10.76
N HIS A 257 -19.08 -21.60 -11.26
CA HIS A 257 -18.27 -22.48 -10.43
C HIS A 257 -17.20 -21.70 -9.67
N PHE A 258 -16.41 -20.87 -10.36
CA PHE A 258 -15.36 -20.05 -9.72
C PHE A 258 -15.93 -19.01 -8.75
N HIS A 259 -17.10 -18.44 -9.03
CA HIS A 259 -17.79 -17.57 -8.08
C HIS A 259 -18.06 -18.31 -6.76
N ARG A 260 -18.61 -19.52 -6.83
CA ARG A 260 -18.90 -20.34 -5.64
C ARG A 260 -17.63 -20.76 -4.90
N THR A 261 -16.58 -21.17 -5.59
CA THR A 261 -15.33 -21.63 -4.93
C THR A 261 -14.55 -20.47 -4.31
N LEU A 262 -14.49 -19.31 -4.98
CA LEU A 262 -13.84 -18.12 -4.43
C LEU A 262 -14.61 -17.54 -3.23
N ALA A 263 -15.94 -17.43 -3.33
CA ALA A 263 -16.76 -16.87 -2.24
C ALA A 263 -16.83 -17.76 -0.99
N ASN A 264 -16.52 -19.06 -1.11
CA ASN A 264 -16.53 -20.03 -0.02
C ASN A 264 -15.15 -20.64 0.24
N SER A 265 -14.07 -19.98 -0.19
CA SER A 265 -12.71 -20.48 0.04
C SER A 265 -12.43 -20.65 1.53
N SER A 266 -11.87 -21.80 1.92
CA SER A 266 -11.63 -22.13 3.33
C SER A 266 -10.48 -21.33 3.95
N ASP A 267 -9.49 -21.01 3.13
CA ASP A 267 -8.26 -20.32 3.51
C ASP A 267 -7.63 -19.64 2.28
N VAL A 268 -6.57 -18.89 2.54
CA VAL A 268 -5.79 -18.17 1.52
C VAL A 268 -5.18 -19.11 0.47
N SER A 269 -4.78 -20.33 0.85
CA SER A 269 -4.16 -21.28 -0.07
C SER A 269 -5.18 -21.86 -1.06
N ASP A 270 -6.40 -22.16 -0.60
CA ASP A 270 -7.50 -22.54 -1.48
C ASP A 270 -7.85 -21.40 -2.43
N MET A 271 -8.05 -20.18 -1.92
CA MET A 271 -8.37 -19.02 -2.76
C MET A 271 -7.29 -18.78 -3.84
N SER A 272 -6.01 -18.80 -3.45
CA SER A 272 -4.89 -18.65 -4.39
C SER A 272 -4.92 -19.74 -5.46
N ARG A 273 -5.19 -21.00 -5.08
CA ARG A 273 -5.30 -22.12 -6.03
C ARG A 273 -6.47 -21.91 -7.00
N GLN A 274 -7.63 -21.46 -6.52
CA GLN A 274 -8.79 -21.18 -7.38
C GLN A 274 -8.50 -20.05 -8.37
N LEU A 275 -7.88 -18.95 -7.93
CA LEU A 275 -7.46 -17.84 -8.79
C LEU A 275 -6.45 -18.29 -9.85
N GLN A 276 -5.48 -19.12 -9.48
CA GLN A 276 -4.50 -19.68 -10.43
C GLN A 276 -5.15 -20.64 -11.43
N GLN A 277 -6.14 -21.43 -11.01
CA GLN A 277 -6.90 -22.30 -11.91
C GLN A 277 -7.72 -21.48 -12.90
N LEU A 278 -8.40 -20.44 -12.43
CA LEU A 278 -9.13 -19.50 -13.27
C LEU A 278 -8.17 -18.84 -14.27
N ALA A 279 -7.02 -18.33 -13.82
CA ALA A 279 -6.01 -17.70 -14.68
C ALA A 279 -5.55 -18.60 -15.85
N ARG A 280 -5.56 -19.94 -15.70
CA ARG A 280 -5.20 -20.87 -16.79
C ARG A 280 -6.21 -20.88 -17.94
N LEU A 281 -7.45 -20.46 -17.71
CA LEU A 281 -8.46 -20.34 -18.78
C LEU A 281 -8.23 -19.08 -19.65
N PHE A 282 -7.47 -18.12 -19.14
CA PHE A 282 -7.27 -16.80 -19.76
C PHE A 282 -5.87 -16.63 -20.39
N LYS A 283 -5.00 -17.63 -20.27
CA LYS A 283 -3.67 -17.68 -20.89
C LYS A 283 -3.71 -18.56 -22.14
#